data_AF-A0AAJ2AV88-F1
#
_entry.id   AF-A0AAJ2AV88-F1
#
_cell.length_a   1.000
_cell.length_b   1.000
_cell.length_c   1.000
_cell.angle_alpha   90.00
_cell.angle_beta   90.00
_cell.angle_gamma   90.00
#
_symmetry.space_group_name_H-M   'P 1'
#
loop_
_entity.id
_entity.type
_entity.pdbx_description
1 polymer ?
#
loop_
_entity_poly.entity_id
_entity_poly.type
_entity_poly.pdbx_seq_one_letter_code
_entity_poly.pdbx_strand_id
1 'polypeptide(L)'
;MNIDDEAHRLIRADVNIERAKSLIARQREIVDELDSDGHDTASARTLLEAMCTTLGAMLEHRGLIIDHIERLERDKQKKAHQH
;
A
#
# COMPACT_ATOMS: atom_id res chain seq x y z
N MET A 1 -16.72 0.22 -15.23
CA MET A 1 -16.10 0.63 -13.96
C MET A 1 -16.36 2.10 -13.78
N ASN A 2 -16.93 2.51 -12.65
CA ASN A 2 -17.26 3.90 -12.36
C ASN A 2 -16.32 4.46 -11.27
N ILE A 3 -16.43 5.75 -10.98
CA ILE A 3 -15.61 6.43 -9.98
C ILE A 3 -15.84 5.83 -8.57
N ASP A 4 -17.07 5.44 -8.25
CA ASP A 4 -17.43 4.92 -6.92
C ASP A 4 -16.76 3.55 -6.66
N ASP A 5 -16.71 2.67 -7.66
CA ASP A 5 -16.02 1.38 -7.58
C ASP A 5 -14.52 1.58 -7.30
N GLU A 6 -13.91 2.56 -7.98
CA GLU A 6 -12.49 2.83 -7.88
C GLU A 6 -12.14 3.54 -6.55
N ALA A 7 -13.03 4.40 -6.05
CA ALA A 7 -12.93 4.99 -4.71
C ALA A 7 -12.98 3.92 -3.61
N HIS A 8 -13.87 2.92 -3.73
CA HIS A 8 -13.90 1.79 -2.78
C HIS A 8 -12.61 0.97 -2.81
N ARG A 9 -12.01 0.78 -3.99
CA ARG A 9 -10.71 0.10 -4.11
C ARG A 9 -9.59 0.92 -3.48
N LEU A 10 -9.61 2.24 -3.64
CA LEU A 10 -8.64 3.13 -3.00
C LEU A 10 -8.71 3.03 -1.47
N ILE A 11 -9.92 3.10 -0.89
CA ILE A 11 -10.12 2.94 0.55
C ILE A 11 -9.58 1.60 1.04
N ARG A 12 -9.86 0.51 0.30
CA ARG A 12 -9.35 -0.82 0.66
C ARG A 12 -7.82 -0.90 0.56
N ALA A 13 -7.23 -0.28 -0.46
CA ALA A 13 -5.78 -0.20 -0.62
C ALA A 13 -5.15 0.54 0.57
N ASP A 14 -5.75 1.67 0.98
CA ASP A 14 -5.28 2.48 2.11
C ASP A 14 -5.30 1.69 3.43
N VAL A 15 -6.41 0.99 3.71
CA VAL A 15 -6.51 0.12 4.91
C VAL A 15 -5.44 -0.97 4.91
N ASN A 16 -5.22 -1.61 3.76
CA ASN A 16 -4.21 -2.68 3.66
C ASN A 16 -2.79 -2.13 3.84
N ILE A 17 -2.50 -0.95 3.28
CA ILE A 17 -1.21 -0.26 3.42
C ILE A 17 -0.94 0.07 4.90
N GLU A 18 -1.90 0.64 5.61
CA GLU A 18 -1.73 0.97 7.04
C GLU A 18 -1.53 -0.28 7.91
N ARG A 19 -2.23 -1.36 7.58
CA ARG A 19 -2.00 -2.66 8.24
C ARG A 19 -0.59 -3.18 7.96
N ALA A 20 -0.12 -3.11 6.71
CA ALA A 20 1.23 -3.56 6.34
C ALA A 20 2.31 -2.73 7.05
N LYS A 21 2.16 -1.40 7.13
CA LYS A 21 3.06 -0.52 7.89
C LYS A 21 3.13 -0.91 9.37
N SER A 22 1.98 -1.16 10.00
CA SER A 22 1.92 -1.60 11.40
C SER A 22 2.65 -2.93 11.62
N LEU A 23 2.48 -3.88 10.70
CA LEU A 23 3.16 -5.17 10.76
C LEU A 23 4.68 -5.04 10.57
N ILE A 24 5.13 -4.17 9.65
CA ILE A 24 6.55 -3.88 9.42
C ILE A 24 7.17 -3.25 10.68
N ALA A 25 6.49 -2.31 11.31
CA ALA A 25 6.96 -1.68 12.55
C ALA A 25 7.18 -2.74 13.65
N ARG A 26 6.19 -3.59 13.87
CA ARG A 26 6.30 -4.69 14.84
C ARG A 26 7.41 -5.69 14.49
N GLN A 27 7.58 -6.04 13.22
CA GLN A 27 8.64 -6.95 12.79
C GLN A 27 10.03 -6.35 13.02
N ARG A 28 10.19 -5.03 12.88
CA ARG A 28 11.45 -4.33 13.23
C ARG A 28 11.76 -4.46 14.72
N GLU A 29 10.77 -4.20 15.57
CA GLU A 29 10.94 -4.34 17.02
C GLU A 29 11.39 -5.75 17.41
N ILE A 30 10.78 -6.78 16.81
CA ILE A 30 11.17 -8.19 17.04
C ILE A 30 12.59 -8.47 16.56
N VAL A 31 12.98 -7.96 15.39
CA VAL A 31 14.35 -8.11 14.87
C VAL A 31 15.35 -7.45 15.82
N ASP A 32 15.07 -6.24 16.28
CA ASP A 32 15.96 -5.48 17.16
C ASP A 32 16.11 -6.16 18.54
N GLU A 33 15.01 -6.71 19.09
CA GLU A 33 15.03 -7.50 20.33
C GLU A 33 15.93 -8.74 20.17
N LEU A 34 15.69 -9.54 19.13
CA LEU A 34 16.47 -10.75 18.84
C LEU A 34 17.96 -10.44 18.65
N ASP A 35 18.28 -9.34 17.95
CA ASP A 35 19.66 -8.90 17.72
C ASP A 35 20.35 -8.53 19.03
N SER A 36 19.63 -7.83 19.92
CA SER A 36 20.15 -7.40 21.22
C SER A 36 20.44 -8.56 22.18
N ASP A 37 19.65 -9.64 22.07
CA ASP A 37 19.83 -10.88 22.82
C ASP A 37 20.89 -11.81 22.20
N GLY A 38 21.50 -11.42 21.07
CA GLY A 38 22.54 -12.18 20.37
C GLY A 38 22.02 -13.37 19.57
N HIS A 39 20.72 -13.38 19.24
CA HIS A 39 20.14 -14.40 18.36
C HIS A 39 20.52 -14.17 16.89
N ASP A 40 20.50 -15.25 16.10
CA ASP A 40 20.62 -15.14 14.64
C ASP A 40 19.36 -14.49 14.05
N THR A 41 19.51 -13.28 13.51
CA THR A 41 18.42 -12.48 12.95
C THR A 41 18.28 -12.59 11.43
N ALA A 42 19.09 -13.40 10.73
CA ALA A 42 19.14 -13.42 9.27
C ALA A 42 17.77 -13.70 8.61
N SER A 43 17.04 -14.70 9.11
CA SER A 43 15.71 -15.05 8.59
C SER A 43 14.67 -13.96 8.90
N ALA A 44 14.75 -13.35 10.08
CA ALA A 44 13.83 -12.30 10.50
C ALA A 44 14.04 -11.00 9.70
N ARG A 45 15.29 -10.67 9.34
CA ARG A 45 15.64 -9.56 8.44
C ARG A 45 15.16 -9.81 7.01
N THR A 46 15.32 -11.04 6.50
CA THR A 46 14.81 -11.44 5.18
C THR A 46 13.29 -11.28 5.09
N LEU A 47 12.56 -11.68 6.14
CA LEU A 47 11.11 -11.47 6.22
C LEU A 47 10.77 -9.98 6.19
N LEU A 48 11.48 -9.16 6.97
CA LEU A 48 11.26 -7.71 7.00
C LEU A 48 11.48 -7.06 5.62
N GLU A 49 12.50 -7.47 4.88
CA GLU A 49 12.75 -7.00 3.50
C GLU A 49 11.62 -7.38 2.54
N ALA A 50 11.12 -8.62 2.62
CA ALA A 50 10.01 -9.08 1.81
C ALA A 50 8.72 -8.30 2.12
N MET A 51 8.47 -7.98 3.40
CA MET A 51 7.34 -7.15 3.81
C MET A 51 7.47 -5.72 3.27
N CYS A 52 8.67 -5.12 3.32
CA CYS A 52 8.91 -3.78 2.77
C CYS A 52 8.74 -3.75 1.25
N THR A 53 9.21 -4.78 0.54
CA THR A 53 9.01 -4.94 -0.91
C THR A 53 7.52 -5.03 -1.24
N THR A 54 6.77 -5.82 -0.48
CA THR A 54 5.32 -5.97 -0.64
C THR A 54 4.60 -4.63 -0.41
N LEU A 55 4.97 -3.88 0.63
CA LEU A 55 4.44 -2.55 0.87
C LEU A 55 4.73 -1.59 -0.30
N GLY A 56 5.93 -1.66 -0.89
CA GLY A 56 6.28 -0.91 -2.11
C GLY A 56 5.30 -1.17 -3.25
N ALA A 57 5.06 -2.45 -3.57
CA ALA A 57 4.11 -2.84 -4.62
C ALA A 57 2.67 -2.38 -4.32
N MET A 58 2.26 -2.38 -3.04
CA MET A 58 0.94 -1.88 -2.64
C MET A 58 0.81 -0.36 -2.84
N LEU A 59 1.86 0.40 -2.54
CA LEU A 59 1.91 1.85 -2.76
C LEU A 59 1.87 2.20 -4.26
N GLU A 60 2.59 1.45 -5.09
CA GLU A 60 2.54 1.58 -6.55
C GLU A 60 1.13 1.29 -7.08
N HIS A 61 0.52 0.20 -6.62
CA HIS A 61 -0.84 -0.15 -7.01
C HIS A 61 -1.85 0.93 -6.61
N ARG A 62 -1.72 1.51 -5.40
CA ARG A 62 -2.53 2.64 -4.95
C ARG A 62 -2.39 3.84 -5.90
N GLY A 63 -1.18 4.14 -6.36
CA GLY A 63 -0.94 5.19 -7.36
C GLY A 63 -1.73 4.95 -8.65
N LEU A 64 -1.72 3.72 -9.16
CA LEU A 64 -2.47 3.37 -10.37
C LEU A 64 -3.99 3.56 -10.22
N ILE A 65 -4.54 3.28 -9.04
CA ILE A 65 -5.96 3.50 -8.73
C ILE A 65 -6.27 5.00 -8.78
N ILE A 66 -5.43 5.84 -8.17
CA ILE A 66 -5.61 7.31 -8.17
C ILE A 66 -5.57 7.86 -9.59
N ASP A 67 -4.55 7.49 -10.37
CA ASP A 67 -4.42 7.92 -11.76
C ASP A 67 -5.67 7.56 -12.59
N HIS A 68 -6.29 6.42 -12.27
CA HIS A 68 -7.50 5.97 -12.93
C HIS A 68 -8.74 6.79 -12.52
N ILE A 69 -8.92 7.07 -11.23
CA ILE A 69 -9.99 7.96 -10.74
C ILE A 69 -9.91 9.31 -11.44
N GLU A 70 -8.72 9.92 -11.47
CA GLU A 70 -8.55 11.22 -12.10
C GLU A 70 -8.86 11.22 -13.61
N ARG A 71 -8.52 10.13 -14.31
CA ARG A 71 -8.91 9.96 -15.73
C ARG A 71 -10.43 9.93 -15.88
N LEU A 72 -11.12 9.15 -15.04
CA LEU A 72 -12.58 9.05 -15.07
C LEU A 72 -13.27 10.38 -14.75
N GLU A 73 -12.73 11.14 -13.80
CA GLU A 73 -13.23 12.47 -13.46
C GLU A 73 -13.08 13.47 -14.61
N ARG A 74 -11.90 13.52 -15.25
CA ARG A 74 -11.66 14.37 -16.42
C ARG A 74 -12.63 14.04 -17.57
N ASP A 75 -12.88 12.75 -17.81
CA ASP A 75 -13.80 12.32 -18.87
C ASP A 75 -15.25 12.67 -18.54
N LYS A 76 -15.66 12.57 -17.27
CA LYS A 76 -16.99 13.01 -16.81
C LYS A 76 -17.18 14.52 -17.00
N GLN A 77 -16.16 15.32 -16.66
CA GLN A 77 -16.21 16.79 -16.83
C GLN A 77 -16.31 17.19 -18.30
N LYS A 78 -15.54 16.56 -19.20
CA LYS A 78 -15.62 16.84 -20.65
C LYS A 78 -17.02 16.58 -21.22
N LYS A 79 -17.66 15.48 -20.81
CA LYS A 79 -19.02 15.15 -21.24
C LYS A 79 -20.07 16.15 -20.73
N ALA A 80 -19.89 16.68 -19.53
CA ALA A 80 -20.81 17.67 -18.95
C ALA A 80 -20.75 19.05 -19.64
N HIS A 81 -19.66 19.39 -20.33
CA HIS A 81 -19.51 20.66 -21.06
C HIS A 81 -19.92 20.56 -22.55
N GLN A 82 -20.30 19.37 -23.02
CA GLN A 82 -20.74 19.12 -24.40
C GLN A 82 -22.27 19.09 -24.54
N HIS A 83 -23.00 19.31 -23.45
CA HIS A 83 -24.46 19.39 -23.36
C HIS A 83 -24.88 20.71 -22.71
#